data_AF-G7CFX1-F1
#
_entry.id   AF-G7CFX1-F1
#
_cell.length_a   1.000
_cell.length_b   1.000
_cell.length_c   1.000
_cell.angle_alpha   90.00
_cell.angle_beta   90.00
_cell.angle_gamma   90.00
#
_symmetry.space_group_name_H-M   'P 1'
#
loop_
_entity.id
_entity.type
_entity.pdbx_description
1 polymer ?
#
loop_
_entity_poly.entity_id
_entity_poly.type
_entity_poly.pdbx_seq_one_letter_code
_entity_poly.pdbx_strand_id
1 'polypeptide(L)'
;MTVEEPGRRNPLRTGIFGITLVVLLMLVSFGYTGLPFMPQGRVYTAFFTNAAGITSGSDVQVYGYNVGAVKSVDLDMSARAAKVTFTVDRKIRIGDQTMVAIKTDTVLGQRILAVTPGGVGSETVIPLGRTTTPYTLSEALQDLGHSATELDTDAFQTALQTLTDTMRDATPRLRGALDGIAALSRSVNARDEKLEQLLHHTSSLSQILARRARQLNQLISDGNALFAELSRQRAALAELIAGIGDVSRQVSGFVADNRREFGPMLVRLNLVLDNLLERRAHIDEALKRVPSFSTTLGEVVGSGPGFSVNIWGVPNPEVAGVLLDTYFQPGKLPDSLADMLRGFIRERLVIRPKTP
;
A
#
# COMPACT_ATOMS: atom_id res chain seq x y z
N MET A 1 -38.25 -53.76 19.27
CA MET A 1 -37.80 -52.41 18.88
C MET A 1 -36.30 -52.47 18.67
N THR A 2 -35.85 -52.66 17.44
CA THR A 2 -34.43 -52.58 17.06
C THR A 2 -34.25 -51.24 16.35
N VAL A 3 -33.61 -50.31 17.05
CA VAL A 3 -33.27 -48.99 16.53
C VAL A 3 -32.06 -49.18 15.61
N GLU A 4 -32.25 -48.98 14.30
CA GLU A 4 -31.15 -48.91 13.34
C GLU A 4 -30.32 -47.64 13.59
N GLU A 5 -29.03 -47.81 13.85
CA GLU A 5 -28.08 -46.70 13.94
C GLU A 5 -27.87 -46.04 12.57
N PRO A 6 -27.89 -44.70 12.48
CA PRO A 6 -27.61 -44.01 11.23
C PRO A 6 -26.13 -44.16 10.88
N GLY A 7 -25.86 -44.90 9.78
CA GLY A 7 -24.52 -45.21 9.31
C GLY A 7 -23.61 -43.97 9.20
N ARG A 8 -22.40 -44.09 9.77
CA ARG A 8 -21.30 -43.11 9.68
C ARG A 8 -21.08 -42.71 8.22
N ARG A 9 -21.63 -41.56 7.82
CA ARG A 9 -21.35 -40.95 6.51
C ARG A 9 -19.90 -40.49 6.51
N ASN A 10 -19.11 -41.09 5.63
CA ASN A 10 -17.68 -40.83 5.52
C ASN A 10 -17.47 -39.38 5.03
N PRO A 11 -16.98 -38.45 5.86
CA PRO A 11 -17.00 -37.00 5.57
C PRO A 11 -16.18 -36.64 4.30
N LEU A 12 -15.19 -37.47 3.98
CA LEU A 12 -14.38 -37.35 2.76
C LEU A 12 -15.19 -37.55 1.48
N ARG A 13 -16.15 -38.49 1.47
CA ARG A 13 -17.02 -38.72 0.30
C ARG A 13 -17.99 -37.57 0.09
N THR A 14 -18.52 -37.01 1.18
CA THR A 14 -19.43 -35.85 1.12
C THR A 14 -18.68 -34.59 0.65
N GLY A 15 -17.43 -34.41 1.08
CA GLY A 15 -16.56 -33.32 0.60
C GLY A 15 -16.25 -33.40 -0.89
N ILE A 16 -15.84 -34.57 -1.39
CA ILE A 16 -15.58 -34.79 -2.82
C ILE A 16 -16.86 -34.52 -3.65
N PHE A 17 -18.01 -35.00 -3.19
CA PHE A 17 -19.27 -34.77 -3.90
C PHE A 17 -19.64 -33.28 -3.96
N GLY A 18 -19.41 -32.55 -2.87
CA GLY A 18 -19.62 -31.10 -2.82
C GLY A 18 -18.69 -30.33 -3.77
N ILE A 19 -17.39 -30.67 -3.79
CA ILE A 19 -16.42 -30.04 -4.69
C ILE A 19 -16.77 -30.34 -6.16
N THR A 20 -17.10 -31.59 -6.49
CA THR A 20 -17.53 -31.97 -7.84
C THR A 20 -18.79 -31.21 -8.27
N LEU A 21 -19.77 -31.04 -7.37
CA LEU A 21 -20.98 -30.27 -7.65
C LEU A 21 -20.66 -28.79 -7.92
N VAL A 22 -19.78 -28.18 -7.13
CA VAL A 22 -19.37 -26.78 -7.31
C VAL A 22 -18.59 -26.59 -8.61
N VAL A 23 -17.66 -27.49 -8.93
CA VAL A 23 -16.92 -27.47 -10.21
C VAL A 23 -17.87 -27.64 -11.39
N LEU A 24 -18.86 -28.52 -11.29
CA LEU A 24 -19.86 -28.73 -12.34
C LEU A 24 -20.75 -27.50 -12.52
N LEU A 25 -21.18 -26.86 -11.43
CA LEU A 25 -21.92 -25.59 -11.47
C LEU A 25 -21.07 -24.46 -12.06
N MET A 26 -19.78 -24.41 -11.75
CA MET A 26 -18.84 -23.43 -12.29
C MET A 26 -18.62 -23.65 -13.80
N LEU A 27 -18.46 -24.90 -14.24
CA LEU A 27 -18.38 -25.25 -15.65
C LEU A 27 -19.66 -24.92 -16.42
N VAL A 28 -20.83 -25.16 -15.83
CA VAL A 28 -22.12 -24.76 -16.43
C VAL A 28 -22.23 -23.24 -16.51
N SER A 29 -21.86 -22.51 -15.45
CA SER A 29 -21.94 -21.05 -15.42
C SER A 29 -20.96 -20.36 -16.35
N PHE A 30 -19.73 -20.87 -16.50
CA PHE A 30 -18.73 -20.34 -17.43
C PHE A 30 -18.90 -20.88 -18.85
N GLY A 31 -19.47 -22.07 -19.01
CA GLY A 31 -19.69 -22.72 -20.30
C GLY A 31 -20.92 -22.22 -21.05
N TYR A 32 -21.85 -21.52 -20.40
CA TYR A 32 -23.10 -21.07 -21.02
C TYR A 32 -22.90 -20.12 -22.22
N THR A 33 -21.80 -19.38 -22.27
CA THR A 33 -21.49 -18.44 -23.36
C THR A 33 -20.67 -19.04 -24.50
N GLY A 34 -20.22 -20.31 -24.41
CA GLY A 34 -19.32 -20.92 -25.39
C GLY A 34 -19.58 -22.39 -25.73
N LEU A 35 -20.67 -23.00 -25.25
CA LEU A 35 -20.97 -24.41 -25.52
C LEU A 35 -21.23 -24.66 -27.04
N PRO A 36 -20.40 -25.49 -27.71
CA PRO A 36 -20.53 -25.79 -29.14
C PRO A 36 -21.75 -26.65 -29.49
N PHE A 37 -22.51 -27.11 -28.50
CA PHE A 37 -23.58 -28.11 -28.66
C PHE A 37 -24.98 -27.54 -28.91
N MET A 38 -25.15 -26.21 -28.91
CA MET A 38 -26.42 -25.58 -29.30
C MET A 38 -26.19 -24.58 -30.44
N PRO A 39 -26.35 -25.00 -31.71
CA PRO A 39 -26.42 -24.04 -32.81
C PRO A 39 -27.69 -23.19 -32.64
N GLN A 40 -27.52 -21.97 -32.12
CA GLN A 40 -28.58 -20.97 -31.96
C GLN A 40 -29.10 -20.38 -33.29
N GLY A 41 -28.75 -21.00 -34.42
CA GLY A 41 -29.11 -20.52 -35.75
C GLY A 41 -29.06 -21.61 -36.81
N ARG A 42 -29.55 -21.29 -38.00
CA ARG A 42 -29.31 -22.06 -39.22
C ARG A 42 -27.90 -21.75 -39.73
N VAL A 43 -27.23 -22.78 -40.24
CA VAL A 43 -25.87 -22.67 -40.78
C VAL A 43 -25.95 -22.31 -42.26
N TYR A 44 -25.15 -21.32 -42.66
CA TYR A 44 -25.00 -20.86 -44.03
C TYR A 44 -23.53 -20.82 -44.40
N THR A 45 -23.24 -20.98 -45.69
CA THR A 45 -21.90 -20.91 -46.25
C THR A 45 -21.87 -19.83 -47.31
N ALA A 46 -20.89 -18.92 -47.24
CA ALA A 46 -20.66 -17.91 -48.25
C ALA A 46 -19.22 -18.01 -48.77
N PHE A 47 -19.06 -17.92 -50.08
CA PHE A 47 -17.75 -17.91 -50.73
C PHE A 47 -17.33 -16.48 -51.05
N PHE A 48 -16.14 -16.07 -50.63
CA PHE A 48 -15.57 -14.76 -50.91
C PHE A 48 -14.29 -14.89 -51.72
N THR A 49 -13.99 -13.90 -52.57
CA THR A 49 -12.70 -13.80 -53.27
C THR A 49 -11.54 -13.66 -52.29
N ASN A 50 -11.77 -12.96 -51.17
CA ASN A 50 -10.81 -12.74 -50.10
C ASN A 50 -11.51 -12.77 -48.73
N ALA A 51 -10.91 -13.42 -47.72
CA ALA A 51 -11.44 -13.43 -46.36
C ALA A 51 -11.40 -12.05 -45.69
N ALA A 52 -10.61 -11.11 -46.21
CA ALA A 52 -10.58 -9.70 -45.80
C ALA A 52 -10.48 -9.49 -44.26
N GLY A 53 -9.76 -10.37 -43.56
CA GLY A 53 -9.53 -10.28 -42.12
C GLY A 53 -10.71 -10.72 -41.22
N ILE A 54 -11.72 -11.40 -41.76
CA ILE A 54 -12.80 -11.97 -40.95
C ILE A 54 -12.31 -13.20 -40.17
N THR A 55 -12.79 -13.37 -38.94
CA THR A 55 -12.34 -14.46 -38.06
C THR A 55 -13.53 -15.23 -37.47
N SER A 56 -13.27 -16.42 -36.93
CA SER A 56 -14.28 -17.12 -36.13
C SER A 56 -14.71 -16.24 -34.94
N GLY A 57 -16.02 -16.21 -34.66
CA GLY A 57 -16.61 -15.33 -33.66
C GLY A 57 -16.95 -13.92 -34.14
N SER A 58 -16.60 -13.52 -35.38
CA SER A 58 -17.08 -12.26 -35.96
C SER A 58 -18.61 -12.23 -36.02
N ASP A 59 -19.19 -11.07 -35.73
CA ASP A 59 -20.64 -10.88 -35.73
C ASP A 59 -21.22 -10.96 -37.14
N VAL A 60 -22.42 -11.53 -37.23
CA VAL A 60 -23.24 -11.57 -38.44
C VAL A 60 -24.43 -10.65 -38.22
N GLN A 61 -24.57 -9.66 -39.09
CA GLN A 61 -25.59 -8.64 -38.95
C GLN A 61 -26.54 -8.60 -40.14
N VAL A 62 -27.82 -8.37 -39.88
CA VAL A 62 -28.83 -8.08 -40.89
C VAL A 62 -29.37 -6.68 -40.63
N TYR A 63 -29.21 -5.78 -41.60
CA TYR A 63 -29.58 -4.37 -41.46
C TYR A 63 -29.06 -3.69 -40.18
N GLY A 64 -27.86 -4.08 -39.71
CA GLY A 64 -27.22 -3.54 -38.50
C GLY A 64 -27.58 -4.25 -37.18
N TYR A 65 -28.46 -5.24 -37.21
CA TYR A 65 -28.79 -6.05 -36.03
C TYR A 65 -27.97 -7.33 -36.00
N ASN A 66 -27.34 -7.63 -34.86
CA ASN A 66 -26.64 -8.90 -34.67
C ASN A 66 -27.66 -10.05 -34.63
N VAL A 67 -27.53 -10.96 -35.59
CA VAL A 67 -28.41 -12.13 -35.78
C VAL A 67 -27.64 -13.45 -35.70
N GLY A 68 -26.34 -13.42 -35.44
CA GLY A 68 -25.54 -14.63 -35.31
C GLY A 68 -24.04 -14.37 -35.40
N ALA A 69 -23.26 -15.43 -35.61
CA ALA A 69 -21.81 -15.37 -35.59
C ALA A 69 -21.17 -16.28 -36.66
N VAL A 70 -19.96 -15.89 -37.08
CA VAL A 70 -19.09 -16.70 -37.93
C VAL A 70 -18.55 -17.88 -37.14
N LYS A 71 -18.67 -19.08 -37.71
CA LYS A 71 -18.19 -20.34 -37.11
C LYS A 71 -16.77 -20.66 -37.55
N SER A 72 -16.51 -20.62 -38.85
CA SER A 72 -15.18 -20.91 -39.40
C SER A 72 -14.94 -20.12 -40.68
N VAL A 73 -13.66 -19.94 -40.97
CA VAL A 73 -13.16 -19.35 -42.20
C VAL A 73 -12.11 -20.31 -42.73
N ASP A 74 -12.40 -20.95 -43.85
CA ASP A 74 -11.60 -22.00 -44.44
C ASP A 74 -11.24 -21.61 -45.87
N LEU A 75 -10.07 -22.04 -46.36
CA LEU A 75 -9.71 -21.87 -47.76
C LEU A 75 -10.23 -23.05 -48.57
N ASP A 76 -11.04 -22.77 -49.61
CA ASP A 76 -11.50 -23.79 -50.55
C ASP A 76 -10.60 -23.78 -51.79
N MET A 77 -9.76 -24.81 -51.92
CA MET A 77 -8.81 -24.93 -53.04
C MET A 77 -9.50 -25.18 -54.38
N SER A 78 -10.67 -25.81 -54.39
CA SER A 78 -11.41 -26.12 -55.62
C SER A 78 -12.02 -24.85 -56.21
N ALA A 79 -12.59 -24.01 -55.35
CA ALA A 79 -13.21 -22.75 -55.76
C ALA A 79 -12.23 -21.56 -55.82
N ARG A 80 -10.97 -21.75 -55.39
CA ARG A 80 -9.98 -20.67 -55.19
C ARG A 80 -10.55 -19.49 -54.40
N ALA A 81 -11.32 -19.79 -53.36
CA ALA A 81 -12.12 -18.82 -52.62
C ALA A 81 -12.05 -19.08 -51.11
N ALA A 82 -12.24 -18.03 -50.33
CA ALA A 82 -12.44 -18.15 -48.89
C ALA A 82 -13.88 -18.60 -48.61
N LYS A 83 -14.04 -19.76 -47.98
CA LYS A 83 -15.31 -20.31 -47.53
C LYS A 83 -15.57 -19.87 -46.10
N VAL A 84 -16.60 -19.05 -45.90
CA VAL A 84 -17.01 -18.57 -44.58
C VAL A 84 -18.27 -19.30 -44.16
N THR A 85 -18.18 -20.05 -43.06
CA THR A 85 -19.33 -20.74 -42.44
C THR A 85 -19.85 -19.88 -41.30
N PHE A 86 -21.14 -19.53 -41.34
CA PHE A 86 -21.74 -18.66 -40.34
C PHE A 86 -23.14 -19.13 -39.94
N THR A 87 -23.62 -18.62 -38.81
CA THR A 87 -24.96 -18.92 -38.29
C THR A 87 -25.84 -17.69 -38.30
N VAL A 88 -27.14 -17.87 -38.57
CA VAL A 88 -28.16 -16.82 -38.49
C VAL A 88 -29.36 -17.34 -37.70
N ASP A 89 -29.95 -16.50 -36.86
CA ASP A 89 -31.17 -16.81 -36.10
C ASP A 89 -32.26 -17.38 -37.03
N ARG A 90 -32.92 -18.46 -36.57
CA ARG A 90 -33.99 -19.16 -37.29
C ARG A 90 -35.20 -18.27 -37.60
N LYS A 91 -35.36 -17.15 -36.89
CA LYS A 91 -36.42 -16.16 -37.13
C LYS A 91 -36.19 -15.35 -38.41
N ILE A 92 -34.96 -15.27 -38.90
CA ILE A 92 -34.62 -14.53 -40.11
C ILE A 92 -34.63 -15.48 -41.30
N ARG A 93 -35.39 -15.13 -42.33
CA ARG A 93 -35.46 -15.91 -43.57
C ARG A 93 -34.39 -15.43 -44.55
N ILE A 94 -33.45 -16.31 -44.84
CA ILE A 94 -32.43 -16.11 -45.88
C ILE A 94 -32.93 -16.74 -47.18
N GLY A 95 -33.13 -15.91 -48.20
CA GLY A 95 -33.59 -16.34 -49.52
C GLY A 95 -32.47 -16.60 -50.52
N ASP A 96 -32.86 -17.07 -51.69
CA ASP A 96 -32.01 -17.42 -52.85
C ASP A 96 -31.41 -16.21 -53.59
N GLN A 97 -31.75 -14.99 -53.19
CA GLN A 97 -31.11 -13.77 -53.70
C GLN A 97 -30.41 -12.98 -52.58
N THR A 98 -30.12 -13.63 -51.47
CA THR A 98 -29.40 -13.00 -50.36
C THR A 98 -27.99 -12.62 -50.78
N MET A 99 -27.60 -11.40 -50.43
CA MET A 99 -26.24 -10.90 -50.61
C MET A 99 -25.50 -10.86 -49.28
N VAL A 100 -24.19 -11.10 -49.29
CA VAL A 100 -23.36 -11.03 -48.09
C VAL A 100 -22.11 -10.19 -48.34
N ALA A 101 -21.90 -9.18 -47.51
CA ALA A 101 -20.73 -8.33 -47.59
C ALA A 101 -19.90 -8.41 -46.32
N ILE A 102 -18.57 -8.49 -46.45
CA ILE A 102 -17.68 -8.25 -45.30
C ILE A 102 -17.56 -6.73 -45.13
N LYS A 103 -17.90 -6.20 -43.96
CA LYS A 103 -17.81 -4.77 -43.65
C LYS A 103 -16.91 -4.53 -42.45
N THR A 104 -16.35 -3.32 -42.40
CA THR A 104 -15.63 -2.85 -41.21
C THR A 104 -16.62 -2.17 -40.29
N ASP A 105 -16.74 -2.64 -39.05
CA ASP A 105 -17.70 -2.14 -38.07
C ASP A 105 -17.09 -1.09 -37.14
N THR A 106 -15.83 -1.28 -36.74
CA THR A 106 -15.14 -0.41 -35.79
C THR A 106 -13.98 0.36 -36.43
N VAL A 107 -13.63 1.50 -35.84
CA VAL A 107 -12.46 2.32 -36.25
C VAL A 107 -11.14 1.53 -36.13
N LEU A 108 -11.10 0.53 -35.23
CA LEU A 108 -9.97 -0.38 -35.05
C LEU A 108 -9.91 -1.48 -36.13
N GLY A 109 -10.83 -1.48 -37.10
CA GLY A 109 -10.79 -2.39 -38.24
C GLY A 109 -11.47 -3.74 -38.00
N GLN A 110 -12.27 -3.92 -36.94
CA GLN A 110 -13.00 -5.18 -36.75
C GLN A 110 -13.96 -5.44 -37.90
N ARG A 111 -13.95 -6.69 -38.37
CA ARG A 111 -14.72 -7.14 -39.54
C ARG A 111 -15.95 -7.92 -39.10
N ILE A 112 -17.08 -7.56 -39.71
CA ILE A 112 -18.37 -8.20 -39.53
C ILE A 112 -18.88 -8.75 -40.86
N LEU A 113 -19.82 -9.68 -40.77
CA LEU A 113 -20.53 -10.21 -41.92
C LEU A 113 -21.91 -9.53 -42.03
N ALA A 114 -22.09 -8.65 -43.01
CA ALA A 114 -23.37 -8.00 -43.28
C ALA A 114 -24.17 -8.83 -44.29
N VAL A 115 -25.31 -9.36 -43.85
CA VAL A 115 -26.23 -10.17 -44.66
C VAL A 115 -27.42 -9.30 -45.06
N THR A 116 -27.74 -9.26 -46.36
CA THR A 116 -28.90 -8.59 -46.91
C THR A 116 -29.83 -9.66 -47.50
N PRO A 117 -30.86 -10.07 -46.75
CA PRO A 117 -31.79 -11.10 -47.21
C PRO A 117 -32.54 -10.65 -48.46
N GLY A 118 -32.64 -11.54 -49.45
CA GLY A 118 -33.36 -11.30 -50.69
C GLY A 118 -33.85 -12.62 -51.29
N GLY A 119 -34.92 -12.57 -52.08
CA GLY A 119 -35.54 -13.74 -52.69
C GLY A 119 -36.51 -14.48 -51.74
N VAL A 120 -37.26 -15.43 -52.31
CA VAL A 120 -38.30 -16.21 -51.59
C VAL A 120 -37.93 -17.68 -51.39
N GLY A 121 -36.87 -18.13 -52.07
CA GLY A 121 -36.34 -19.48 -51.97
C GLY A 121 -35.67 -19.77 -50.62
N SER A 122 -35.08 -20.95 -50.49
CA SER A 122 -34.27 -21.33 -49.34
C SER A 122 -32.96 -21.89 -49.87
N GLU A 123 -31.88 -21.16 -49.66
CA GLU A 123 -30.55 -21.58 -50.07
C GLU A 123 -29.59 -21.43 -48.89
N THR A 124 -28.74 -22.43 -48.71
CA THR A 124 -27.75 -22.47 -47.62
C THR A 124 -26.36 -22.04 -48.08
N VAL A 125 -26.13 -21.98 -49.40
CA VAL A 125 -24.84 -21.66 -50.01
C VAL A 125 -24.97 -20.37 -50.81
N ILE A 126 -24.07 -19.42 -50.58
CA ILE A 126 -24.06 -18.12 -51.22
C ILE A 126 -22.79 -18.07 -52.10
N PRO A 127 -22.93 -18.06 -53.43
CA PRO A 127 -21.82 -18.07 -54.37
C PRO A 127 -21.13 -16.71 -54.45
N LEU A 128 -19.92 -16.70 -55.03
CA LEU A 128 -19.08 -15.49 -55.21
C LEU A 128 -19.81 -14.31 -55.88
N GLY A 129 -20.74 -14.57 -56.80
CA GLY A 129 -21.51 -13.51 -57.46
C GLY A 129 -22.49 -12.76 -56.55
N ARG A 130 -22.72 -13.25 -55.32
CA ARG A 130 -23.58 -12.63 -54.30
C ARG A 130 -22.81 -12.27 -53.03
N THR A 131 -21.49 -12.29 -53.10
CA THR A 131 -20.65 -11.86 -51.98
C THR A 131 -19.80 -10.67 -52.37
N THR A 132 -19.53 -9.80 -51.40
CA THR A 132 -18.72 -8.60 -51.62
C THR A 132 -17.69 -8.48 -50.52
N THR A 133 -16.43 -8.35 -50.93
CA THR A 133 -15.33 -8.02 -50.03
C THR A 133 -15.13 -6.51 -50.02
N PRO A 134 -14.70 -5.92 -48.88
CA PRO A 134 -14.40 -4.50 -48.84
C PRO A 134 -13.22 -4.24 -49.77
N TYR A 135 -13.42 -3.33 -50.73
CA TYR A 135 -12.37 -2.87 -51.63
C TYR A 135 -11.26 -2.22 -50.79
N THR A 136 -10.06 -2.78 -50.85
CA THR A 136 -8.95 -2.26 -50.03
C THR A 136 -8.28 -1.09 -50.73
N LEU A 137 -7.69 -0.18 -49.96
CA LEU A 137 -6.88 0.91 -50.54
C LEU A 137 -5.71 0.36 -51.36
N SER A 138 -5.13 -0.76 -50.96
CA SER A 138 -4.07 -1.42 -51.71
C SER A 138 -4.55 -1.92 -53.07
N GLU A 139 -5.73 -2.54 -53.15
CA GLU A 139 -6.36 -2.93 -54.43
C GLU A 139 -6.68 -1.69 -55.28
N ALA A 140 -7.21 -0.62 -54.67
CA ALA A 140 -7.47 0.65 -55.36
C ALA A 140 -6.20 1.28 -55.95
N LEU A 141 -5.10 1.26 -55.21
CA LEU A 141 -3.81 1.79 -55.65
C LEU A 141 -3.15 0.88 -56.69
N GLN A 142 -3.34 -0.44 -56.59
CA GLN A 142 -2.83 -1.41 -57.56
C GLN A 142 -3.60 -1.33 -58.88
N ASP A 143 -4.93 -1.22 -58.82
CA ASP A 143 -5.78 -0.99 -59.99
C ASP A 143 -5.48 0.37 -60.62
N LEU A 144 -5.31 1.43 -59.81
CA LEU A 144 -4.85 2.73 -60.31
C LEU A 144 -3.47 2.62 -60.98
N GLY A 145 -2.55 1.86 -60.40
CA GLY A 145 -1.24 1.59 -60.98
C GLY A 145 -1.35 0.86 -62.32
N HIS A 146 -2.21 -0.15 -62.42
CA HIS A 146 -2.46 -0.87 -63.66
C HIS A 146 -3.16 0.00 -64.71
N SER A 147 -4.23 0.71 -64.36
CA SER A 147 -4.91 1.65 -65.25
C SER A 147 -4.00 2.79 -65.71
N ALA A 148 -3.10 3.28 -64.86
CA ALA A 148 -2.10 4.28 -65.25
C ALA A 148 -1.04 3.70 -66.21
N THR A 149 -0.80 2.39 -66.16
CA THR A 149 0.11 1.68 -67.08
C THR A 149 -0.58 1.29 -68.39
N GLU A 150 -1.90 1.05 -68.36
CA GLU A 150 -2.75 0.78 -69.53
C GLU A 150 -3.25 2.05 -70.24
N LEU A 151 -2.88 3.24 -69.76
CA LEU A 151 -3.08 4.47 -70.52
C LEU A 151 -2.25 4.41 -71.81
N ASP A 152 -2.94 4.02 -72.88
CA ASP A 152 -2.43 4.05 -74.25
C ASP A 152 -1.96 5.48 -74.56
N THR A 153 -0.64 5.63 -74.58
CA THR A 153 0.03 6.92 -74.73
C THR A 153 -0.25 7.51 -76.12
N ASP A 154 -0.52 6.65 -77.11
CA ASP A 154 -0.84 7.05 -78.47
C ASP A 154 -2.29 7.55 -78.58
N ALA A 155 -3.24 6.90 -77.90
CA ALA A 155 -4.61 7.37 -77.80
C ALA A 155 -4.71 8.71 -77.05
N PHE A 156 -3.91 8.89 -75.99
CA PHE A 156 -3.84 10.14 -75.23
C PHE A 156 -3.22 11.29 -76.05
N GLN A 157 -2.13 11.03 -76.78
CA GLN A 157 -1.55 12.01 -77.69
C GLN A 157 -2.52 12.42 -78.81
N THR A 158 -3.24 11.45 -79.38
CA THR A 158 -4.23 11.71 -80.43
C THR A 158 -5.40 12.56 -79.91
N ALA A 159 -5.89 12.28 -78.69
CA ALA A 159 -6.92 13.08 -78.05
C ALA A 159 -6.44 14.50 -77.73
N LEU A 160 -5.19 14.67 -77.27
CA LEU A 160 -4.61 15.98 -77.00
C LEU A 160 -4.38 16.81 -78.27
N GLN A 161 -3.94 16.18 -79.36
CA GLN A 161 -3.82 16.84 -80.66
C GLN A 161 -5.18 17.27 -81.20
N THR A 162 -6.17 16.37 -81.15
CA THR A 162 -7.54 16.69 -81.60
C THR A 162 -8.14 17.82 -80.78
N LEU A 163 -7.94 17.82 -79.45
CA LEU A 163 -8.41 18.89 -78.57
C LEU A 163 -7.67 20.21 -78.83
N THR A 164 -6.36 20.16 -79.06
CA THR A 164 -5.54 21.34 -79.34
C THR A 164 -5.92 21.96 -80.68
N ASP A 165 -6.13 21.15 -81.71
CA ASP A 165 -6.55 21.61 -83.04
C ASP A 165 -7.98 22.19 -82.99
N THR A 166 -8.89 21.55 -82.26
CA THR A 166 -10.26 22.05 -82.07
C THR A 166 -10.30 23.35 -81.25
N MET A 167 -9.42 23.51 -80.26
CA MET A 167 -9.31 24.75 -79.47
C MET A 167 -8.60 25.88 -80.22
N ARG A 168 -7.68 25.54 -81.14
CA ARG A 168 -6.99 26.51 -82.00
C ARG A 168 -7.98 27.20 -82.95
N ASP A 169 -8.95 26.46 -83.46
CA ASP A 169 -10.01 26.97 -84.36
C ASP A 169 -11.15 27.74 -83.66
N ALA A 170 -11.35 27.59 -82.34
CA ALA A 170 -12.48 28.18 -81.60
C ALA A 170 -12.20 29.57 -80.98
N THR A 171 -11.17 30.29 -81.45
CA THR A 171 -10.37 31.26 -80.70
C THR A 171 -11.03 32.55 -80.15
N PRO A 172 -12.23 33.03 -80.55
CA PRO A 172 -12.80 34.24 -79.94
C PRO A 172 -13.68 33.98 -78.69
N ARG A 173 -14.41 32.86 -78.62
CA ARG A 173 -15.37 32.58 -77.51
C ARG A 173 -14.73 31.85 -76.33
N LEU A 174 -13.61 31.15 -76.57
CA LEU A 174 -12.95 30.31 -75.58
C LEU A 174 -12.19 31.09 -74.51
N ARG A 175 -11.65 32.28 -74.84
CA ARG A 175 -10.92 33.11 -73.86
C ARG A 175 -11.82 33.54 -72.69
N GLY A 176 -13.08 33.91 -72.96
CA GLY A 176 -14.02 34.28 -71.90
C GLY A 176 -14.45 33.11 -71.01
N ALA A 177 -14.51 31.90 -71.54
CA ALA A 177 -14.79 30.69 -70.76
C ALA A 177 -13.58 30.27 -69.90
N LEU A 178 -12.36 30.40 -70.43
CA LEU A 178 -11.12 30.15 -69.70
C LEU A 178 -10.90 31.16 -68.56
N ASP A 179 -11.26 32.43 -68.75
CA ASP A 179 -11.27 33.42 -67.67
C ASP A 179 -12.30 33.09 -66.58
N GLY A 180 -13.48 32.60 -66.97
CA GLY A 180 -14.51 32.12 -66.04
C GLY A 180 -14.06 30.89 -65.23
N ILE A 181 -13.40 29.92 -65.87
CA ILE A 181 -12.84 28.74 -65.21
C ILE A 181 -11.66 29.13 -64.30
N ALA A 182 -10.81 30.06 -64.72
CA ALA A 182 -9.73 30.58 -63.88
C ALA A 182 -10.27 31.37 -62.68
N ALA A 183 -11.39 32.08 -62.80
CA ALA A 183 -12.06 32.75 -61.69
C ALA A 183 -12.72 31.75 -60.73
N LEU A 184 -13.34 30.69 -61.26
CA LEU A 184 -13.93 29.60 -60.47
C LEU A 184 -12.86 28.81 -59.71
N SER A 185 -11.76 28.45 -60.38
CA SER A 185 -10.62 27.76 -59.77
C SER A 185 -10.02 28.59 -58.64
N ARG A 186 -9.86 29.91 -58.81
CA ARG A 186 -9.45 30.81 -57.72
C ARG A 186 -10.45 30.85 -56.56
N SER A 187 -11.75 30.81 -56.83
CA SER A 187 -12.81 30.77 -55.81
C SER A 187 -12.84 29.44 -55.05
N VAL A 188 -12.62 28.32 -55.74
CA VAL A 188 -12.52 26.98 -55.14
C VAL A 188 -11.25 26.87 -54.29
N ASN A 189 -10.10 27.32 -54.80
CA ASN A 189 -8.84 27.31 -54.05
C ASN A 189 -8.95 28.18 -52.77
N ALA A 190 -9.66 29.31 -52.84
CA ALA A 190 -9.95 30.15 -51.68
C ALA A 190 -10.95 29.51 -50.68
N ARG A 191 -11.78 28.56 -51.11
CA ARG A 191 -12.65 27.76 -50.22
C ARG A 191 -11.88 26.60 -49.60
N ASP A 192 -10.98 25.97 -50.35
CA ASP A 192 -10.11 24.91 -49.84
C ASP A 192 -9.22 25.43 -48.71
N GLU A 193 -8.68 26.65 -48.84
CA GLU A 193 -7.89 27.29 -47.77
C GLU A 193 -8.72 27.52 -46.49
N LYS A 194 -10.01 27.84 -46.62
CA LYS A 194 -10.93 27.96 -45.47
C LYS A 194 -11.32 26.61 -44.88
N LEU A 195 -11.46 25.57 -45.70
CA LEU A 195 -11.70 24.20 -45.24
C LEU A 195 -10.47 23.65 -44.52
N GLU A 196 -9.27 23.91 -45.03
CA GLU A 196 -8.00 23.57 -44.40
C GLU A 196 -7.89 24.25 -43.03
N GLN A 197 -8.21 25.54 -42.93
CA GLN A 197 -8.26 26.25 -41.64
C GLN A 197 -9.25 25.59 -40.66
N LEU A 198 -10.47 25.27 -41.09
CA LEU A 198 -11.48 24.61 -40.23
C LEU A 198 -11.03 23.22 -39.76
N LEU A 199 -10.39 22.44 -40.63
CA LEU A 199 -9.81 21.14 -40.29
C LEU A 199 -8.62 21.30 -39.31
N HIS A 200 -7.79 22.34 -39.49
CA HIS A 200 -6.72 22.68 -38.56
C HIS A 200 -7.26 23.09 -37.19
N HIS A 201 -8.32 23.90 -37.13
CA HIS A 201 -8.96 24.26 -35.87
C HIS A 201 -9.57 23.04 -35.16
N THR A 202 -10.20 22.14 -35.91
CA THR A 202 -10.79 20.90 -35.38
C THR A 202 -9.72 19.94 -34.86
N SER A 203 -8.60 19.78 -35.58
CA SER A 203 -7.48 18.94 -35.11
C SER A 203 -6.78 19.54 -33.87
N SER A 204 -6.68 20.87 -33.79
CA SER A 204 -6.15 21.56 -32.61
C SER A 204 -7.04 21.35 -31.38
N LEU A 205 -8.37 21.41 -31.54
CA LEU A 205 -9.33 21.08 -30.48
C LEU A 205 -9.17 19.63 -30.01
N SER A 206 -9.05 18.68 -30.93
CA SER A 206 -8.80 17.27 -30.60
C SER A 206 -7.48 17.08 -29.85
N GLN A 207 -6.42 17.80 -30.22
CA GLN A 207 -5.16 17.80 -29.47
C GLN A 207 -5.30 18.40 -28.07
N ILE A 208 -6.05 19.49 -27.91
CA ILE A 208 -6.35 20.09 -26.60
C ILE A 208 -7.11 19.09 -25.73
N LEU A 209 -8.12 18.41 -26.29
CA LEU A 209 -8.90 17.38 -25.58
C LEU A 209 -8.00 16.21 -25.16
N ALA A 210 -7.13 15.72 -26.05
CA ALA A 210 -6.18 14.65 -25.76
C ALA A 210 -5.17 15.06 -24.67
N ARG A 211 -4.70 16.30 -24.67
CA ARG A 211 -3.85 16.84 -23.60
C ARG A 211 -4.59 16.89 -22.26
N ARG A 212 -5.83 17.38 -22.24
CA ARG A 212 -6.67 17.41 -21.03
C ARG A 212 -6.96 16.01 -20.49
N ALA A 213 -7.23 15.03 -21.36
CA ALA A 213 -7.44 13.65 -20.95
C ALA A 213 -6.20 13.05 -20.25
N ARG A 214 -5.00 13.31 -20.79
CA ARG A 214 -3.74 12.92 -20.12
C ARG A 214 -3.54 13.61 -18.78
N GLN A 215 -3.83 14.92 -18.70
CA GLN A 215 -3.79 15.67 -17.45
C GLN A 215 -4.78 15.14 -16.40
N LEU A 216 -5.98 14.76 -16.82
CA LEU A 216 -6.97 14.17 -15.92
C LEU A 216 -6.49 12.81 -15.38
N ASN A 217 -5.90 11.98 -16.24
CA ASN A 217 -5.34 10.70 -15.83
C ASN A 217 -4.16 10.89 -14.86
N GLN A 218 -3.32 11.90 -15.09
CA GLN A 218 -2.25 12.28 -14.18
C GLN A 218 -2.81 12.72 -12.82
N LEU A 219 -3.84 13.57 -12.80
CA LEU A 219 -4.48 14.02 -11.57
C LEU A 219 -5.11 12.87 -10.77
N ILE A 220 -5.70 11.88 -11.44
CA ILE A 220 -6.21 10.66 -10.79
C ILE A 220 -5.06 9.86 -10.17
N SER A 221 -3.96 9.71 -10.91
CA SER A 221 -2.76 9.04 -10.40
C SER A 221 -2.16 9.76 -9.19
N ASP A 222 -2.04 11.08 -9.26
CA ASP A 222 -1.53 11.92 -8.16
C ASP A 222 -2.48 11.87 -6.95
N GLY A 223 -3.79 11.84 -7.20
CA GLY A 223 -4.81 11.64 -6.17
C GLY A 223 -4.66 10.29 -5.46
N ASN A 224 -4.40 9.21 -6.19
CA ASN A 224 -4.12 7.89 -5.60
C ASN A 224 -2.86 7.92 -4.73
N ALA A 225 -1.81 8.64 -5.15
CA ALA A 225 -0.61 8.83 -4.33
C ALA A 225 -0.91 9.61 -3.04
N LEU A 226 -1.73 10.66 -3.12
CA LEU A 226 -2.18 11.42 -1.95
C LEU A 226 -2.99 10.52 -0.98
N PHE A 227 -3.91 9.71 -1.49
CA PHE A 227 -4.68 8.77 -0.65
C PHE A 227 -3.79 7.70 -0.01
N ALA A 228 -2.77 7.21 -0.73
CA ALA A 228 -1.79 6.28 -0.17
C ALA A 228 -0.95 6.91 0.95
N GLU A 229 -0.55 8.18 0.79
CA GLU A 229 0.15 8.94 1.83
C GLU A 229 -0.76 9.19 3.04
N LEU A 230 -1.99 9.62 2.80
CA LEU A 230 -2.97 9.85 3.87
C LEU A 230 -3.29 8.57 4.64
N SER A 231 -3.35 7.42 3.95
CA SER A 231 -3.52 6.11 4.57
C SER A 231 -2.32 5.75 5.45
N ARG A 232 -1.08 5.97 4.96
CA ARG A 232 0.14 5.78 5.76
C ARG A 232 0.16 6.67 6.99
N GLN A 233 -0.21 7.93 6.86
CA GLN A 233 -0.28 8.87 7.99
C GLN A 233 -1.34 8.45 9.02
N ARG A 234 -2.50 7.97 8.57
CA ARG A 234 -3.52 7.39 9.47
C ARG A 234 -3.00 6.16 10.23
N ALA A 235 -2.25 5.28 9.57
CA ALA A 235 -1.65 4.12 10.22
C ALA A 235 -0.62 4.53 11.28
N ALA A 236 0.27 5.47 10.96
CA ALA A 236 1.25 6.01 11.91
C ALA A 236 0.57 6.70 13.11
N LEU A 237 -0.52 7.43 12.89
CA LEU A 237 -1.32 8.02 13.97
C LEU A 237 -1.96 6.94 14.86
N ALA A 238 -2.48 5.87 14.27
CA ALA A 238 -3.05 4.75 15.04
C ALA A 238 -1.99 4.07 15.91
N GLU A 239 -0.78 3.87 15.39
CA GLU A 239 0.35 3.30 16.13
C GLU A 239 0.81 4.22 17.26
N LEU A 240 0.89 5.54 17.02
CA LEU A 240 1.22 6.52 18.04
C LEU A 240 0.17 6.55 19.17
N ILE A 241 -1.12 6.50 18.82
CA ILE A 241 -2.21 6.43 19.80
C ILE A 241 -2.13 5.13 20.62
N ALA A 242 -1.85 4.00 19.98
CA ALA A 242 -1.65 2.73 20.67
C ALA A 242 -0.46 2.80 21.64
N GLY A 243 0.67 3.38 21.21
CA GLY A 243 1.85 3.59 22.04
C GLY A 243 1.58 4.48 23.25
N ILE A 244 0.75 5.53 23.11
CA ILE A 244 0.31 6.36 24.24
C ILE A 244 -0.52 5.52 25.24
N GLY A 245 -1.38 4.62 24.74
CA GLY A 245 -2.13 3.68 25.57
C GLY A 245 -1.21 2.76 26.38
N ASP A 246 -0.12 2.29 25.77
CA ASP A 246 0.86 1.42 26.41
C ASP A 246 1.65 2.17 27.49
N VAL A 247 2.14 3.37 27.18
CA VAL A 247 2.83 4.24 28.14
C VAL A 247 1.91 4.58 29.32
N SER A 248 0.64 4.92 29.05
CA SER A 248 -0.33 5.21 30.11
C SER A 248 -0.56 4.01 31.04
N ARG A 249 -0.64 2.79 30.49
CA ARG A 249 -0.72 1.55 31.27
C ARG A 249 0.55 1.30 32.09
N GLN A 250 1.73 1.52 31.50
CA GLN A 250 3.01 1.38 32.20
C GLN A 250 3.16 2.39 33.35
N VAL A 251 2.80 3.66 33.13
CA VAL A 251 2.81 4.70 34.17
C VAL A 251 1.82 4.35 35.28
N SER A 252 0.61 3.91 34.93
CA SER A 252 -0.39 3.48 35.91
C SER A 252 0.08 2.28 36.73
N GLY A 253 0.71 1.29 36.09
CA GLY A 253 1.32 0.13 36.73
C GLY A 253 2.46 0.53 37.66
N PHE A 254 3.39 1.37 37.19
CA PHE A 254 4.48 1.92 37.99
C PHE A 254 3.97 2.65 39.23
N VAL A 255 2.94 3.50 39.09
CA VAL A 255 2.33 4.19 40.24
C VAL A 255 1.68 3.21 41.21
N ALA A 256 1.02 2.16 40.72
CA ALA A 256 0.39 1.14 41.55
C ALA A 256 1.42 0.30 42.33
N ASP A 257 2.50 -0.11 41.68
CA ASP A 257 3.57 -0.89 42.30
C ASP A 257 4.33 -0.05 43.34
N ASN A 258 4.63 1.19 43.01
CA ASN A 258 5.24 2.14 43.93
C ASN A 258 4.36 2.43 45.16
N ARG A 259 3.01 2.49 44.99
CA ARG A 259 2.08 2.57 46.14
C ARG A 259 2.10 1.29 46.99
N ARG A 260 2.21 0.11 46.38
CA ARG A 260 2.32 -1.16 47.10
C ARG A 260 3.61 -1.26 47.90
N GLU A 261 4.72 -0.74 47.38
CA GLU A 261 6.02 -0.73 48.07
C GLU A 261 6.11 0.36 49.14
N PHE A 262 5.57 1.56 48.89
CA PHE A 262 5.64 2.66 49.84
C PHE A 262 4.65 2.54 51.00
N GLY A 263 3.51 1.87 50.84
CA GLY A 263 2.58 1.62 51.94
C GLY A 263 3.25 0.97 53.18
N PRO A 264 3.93 -0.17 53.02
CA PRO A 264 4.68 -0.83 54.09
C PRO A 264 5.80 0.03 54.66
N MET A 265 6.49 0.84 53.85
CA MET A 265 7.56 1.72 54.34
C MET A 265 7.01 2.85 55.22
N LEU A 266 5.87 3.44 54.84
CA LEU A 266 5.20 4.46 55.64
C LEU A 266 4.66 3.89 56.97
N VAL A 267 4.13 2.66 56.94
CA VAL A 267 3.72 1.94 58.16
C VAL A 267 4.91 1.66 59.08
N ARG A 268 6.05 1.21 58.51
CA ARG A 268 7.29 0.99 59.28
C ARG A 268 7.86 2.30 59.82
N LEU A 269 7.81 3.39 59.06
CA LEU A 269 8.25 4.71 59.51
C LEU A 269 7.39 5.21 60.67
N ASN A 270 6.06 5.07 60.58
CA ASN A 270 5.17 5.42 61.68
C ASN A 270 5.43 4.54 62.91
N LEU A 271 5.69 3.24 62.75
CA LEU A 271 6.11 2.37 63.86
C LEU A 271 7.40 2.84 64.54
N VAL A 272 8.39 3.28 63.77
CA VAL A 272 9.63 3.85 64.33
C VAL A 272 9.35 5.16 65.04
N LEU A 273 8.56 6.06 64.44
CA LEU A 273 8.18 7.33 65.05
C LEU A 273 7.38 7.14 66.35
N ASP A 274 6.43 6.21 66.37
CA ASP A 274 5.66 5.85 67.56
C ASP A 274 6.56 5.28 68.63
N ASN A 275 7.51 4.39 68.29
CA ASN A 275 8.46 3.84 69.25
C ASN A 275 9.38 4.93 69.84
N LEU A 276 9.81 5.89 69.01
CA LEU A 276 10.61 7.03 69.45
C LEU A 276 9.81 7.99 70.34
N LEU A 277 8.53 8.20 70.05
CA LEU A 277 7.62 9.03 70.87
C LEU A 277 7.26 8.34 72.20
N GLU A 278 7.00 7.04 72.19
CA GLU A 278 6.70 6.23 73.38
C GLU A 278 7.92 6.17 74.32
N ARG A 279 9.13 6.08 73.76
CA ARG A 279 10.38 6.11 74.52
C ARG A 279 10.94 7.51 74.75
N ARG A 280 10.23 8.57 74.33
CA ARG A 280 10.68 9.96 74.44
C ARG A 280 11.07 10.35 75.87
N ALA A 281 10.33 9.87 76.88
CA ALA A 281 10.65 10.12 78.28
C ALA A 281 12.01 9.51 78.68
N HIS A 282 12.32 8.30 78.21
CA HIS A 282 13.62 7.66 78.44
C HIS A 282 14.75 8.30 77.63
N ILE A 283 14.47 8.76 76.42
CA ILE A 283 15.44 9.51 75.60
C ILE A 283 15.76 10.87 76.26
N ASP A 284 14.75 11.56 76.77
CA ASP A 284 14.91 12.84 77.49
C ASP A 284 15.69 12.66 78.80
N GLU A 285 15.43 11.57 79.54
CA GLU A 285 16.19 11.21 80.73
C GLU A 285 17.64 10.82 80.41
N ALA A 286 17.87 10.07 79.33
CA ALA A 286 19.21 9.75 78.85
C ALA A 286 19.97 11.03 78.43
N LEU A 287 19.33 11.92 77.68
CA LEU A 287 19.89 13.21 77.25
C LEU A 287 20.21 14.12 78.43
N LYS A 288 19.38 14.14 79.49
CA LYS A 288 19.67 14.88 80.74
C LYS A 288 20.90 14.36 81.47
N ARG A 289 21.26 13.08 81.29
CA ARG A 289 22.47 12.47 81.89
C ARG A 289 23.73 12.68 81.04
N VAL A 290 23.59 13.04 79.76
CA VAL A 290 24.73 13.30 78.85
C VAL A 290 25.67 14.41 79.35
N PRO A 291 25.19 15.58 79.83
CA PRO A 291 26.06 16.60 80.39
C PRO A 291 26.90 16.08 81.56
N SER A 292 26.28 15.34 82.49
CA SER A 292 26.96 14.74 83.65
C SER A 292 28.03 13.72 83.23
N PHE A 293 27.74 12.89 82.23
CA PHE A 293 28.71 11.96 81.64
C PHE A 293 29.87 12.68 80.95
N SER A 294 29.60 13.78 80.24
CA SER A 294 30.64 14.59 79.60
C SER A 294 31.47 15.38 80.61
N THR A 295 30.88 15.89 81.70
CA THR A 295 31.64 16.54 82.78
C THR A 295 32.48 15.52 83.55
N THR A 296 31.95 14.34 83.86
CA THR A 296 32.74 13.28 84.52
C THR A 296 33.87 12.79 83.64
N LEU A 297 33.66 12.59 82.34
CA LEU A 297 34.76 12.31 81.40
C LEU A 297 35.74 13.48 81.30
N GLY A 298 35.27 14.72 81.25
CA GLY A 298 36.11 15.93 81.21
C GLY A 298 36.91 16.16 82.49
N GLU A 299 36.39 15.77 83.64
CA GLU A 299 36.99 15.92 84.98
C GLU A 299 37.96 14.75 85.29
N VAL A 300 37.67 13.56 84.73
CA VAL A 300 38.58 12.41 84.71
C VAL A 300 39.75 12.61 83.74
N VAL A 301 39.53 13.26 82.58
CA VAL A 301 40.58 13.50 81.57
C VAL A 301 41.30 14.84 81.78
N GLY A 302 40.71 15.78 82.54
CA GLY A 302 41.24 17.12 82.81
C GLY A 302 42.02 17.29 84.11
N SER A 303 42.06 16.29 84.99
CA SER A 303 42.94 16.31 86.17
C SER A 303 44.36 15.85 85.76
N GLY A 304 45.35 16.71 86.06
CA GLY A 304 46.77 16.50 85.75
C GLY A 304 47.38 15.25 86.41
N PRO A 305 48.70 15.01 86.24
CA PRO A 305 49.31 13.69 86.31
C PRO A 305 49.25 13.10 87.73
N GLY A 306 48.32 12.17 87.94
CA GLY A 306 48.08 11.49 89.21
C GLY A 306 46.60 11.18 89.39
N PHE A 307 46.10 10.18 88.65
CA PHE A 307 44.71 9.71 88.73
C PHE A 307 44.30 9.41 90.19
N SER A 308 43.42 10.22 90.77
CA SER A 308 42.80 9.95 92.08
C SER A 308 41.32 9.66 91.91
N VAL A 309 40.95 8.39 91.77
CA VAL A 309 39.56 7.96 91.80
C VAL A 309 39.13 7.84 93.26
N ASN A 310 38.34 8.80 93.74
CA ASN A 310 37.75 8.73 95.07
C ASN A 310 36.45 7.93 95.00
N ILE A 311 36.50 6.64 95.37
CA ILE A 311 35.31 5.77 95.44
C ILE A 311 34.70 5.93 96.83
N TRP A 312 33.45 6.39 96.90
CA TRP A 312 32.73 6.56 98.15
C TRP A 312 32.67 5.22 98.92
N GLY A 313 33.23 5.18 100.13
CA GLY A 313 33.31 3.97 100.97
C GLY A 313 34.69 3.28 101.02
N VAL A 314 35.70 3.78 100.30
CA VAL A 314 37.08 3.24 100.35
C VAL A 314 38.06 4.33 100.84
N PRO A 315 38.82 4.11 101.94
CA PRO A 315 39.80 5.08 102.41
C PRO A 315 40.95 5.25 101.40
N ASN A 316 41.49 6.47 101.30
CA ASN A 316 42.61 6.82 100.41
C ASN A 316 43.77 5.80 100.57
N PRO A 317 44.41 5.34 99.46
CA PRO A 317 45.54 4.40 99.48
C PRO A 317 46.64 4.71 100.51
N GLU A 318 46.91 5.98 100.83
CA GLU A 318 47.89 6.35 101.86
C GLU A 318 47.45 5.92 103.27
N VAL A 319 46.17 6.04 103.59
CA VAL A 319 45.58 5.61 104.88
C VAL A 319 45.40 4.09 104.89
N ALA A 320 45.02 3.51 103.75
CA ALA A 320 44.88 2.06 103.61
C ALA A 320 46.22 1.34 103.80
N GLY A 321 47.32 1.89 103.27
CA GLY A 321 48.67 1.32 103.43
C GLY A 321 49.13 1.27 104.89
N VAL A 322 48.90 2.35 105.66
CA VAL A 322 49.24 2.39 107.10
C VAL A 322 48.41 1.38 107.89
N LEU A 323 47.10 1.27 107.62
CA LEU A 323 46.23 0.29 108.28
C LEU A 323 46.61 -1.16 107.95
N LEU A 324 46.98 -1.44 106.69
CA LEU A 324 47.45 -2.75 106.27
C LEU A 324 48.77 -3.13 106.93
N ASP A 325 49.76 -2.23 106.97
CA ASP A 325 51.05 -2.50 107.60
C ASP A 325 50.92 -2.65 109.13
N THR A 326 50.01 -1.91 109.76
CA THR A 326 49.70 -2.06 111.20
C THR A 326 49.11 -3.43 111.53
N TYR A 327 48.31 -4.00 110.61
CA TYR A 327 47.68 -5.30 110.80
C TYR A 327 48.59 -6.48 110.43
N PHE A 328 49.38 -6.36 109.35
CA PHE A 328 50.17 -7.49 108.80
C PHE A 328 51.66 -7.45 109.17
N GLN A 329 52.24 -6.30 109.55
CA GLN A 329 53.67 -6.16 109.87
C GLN A 329 53.90 -5.27 111.12
N PRO A 330 53.47 -5.69 112.32
CA PRO A 330 53.48 -4.85 113.53
C PRO A 330 54.88 -4.43 114.04
N GLY A 331 55.97 -4.92 113.42
CA GLY A 331 57.35 -4.60 113.76
C GLY A 331 58.06 -3.61 112.82
N LYS A 332 57.36 -3.00 111.85
CA LYS A 332 57.93 -2.01 110.90
C LYS A 332 57.39 -0.60 111.07
N LEU A 333 56.99 -0.25 112.30
CA LEU A 333 56.60 1.13 112.62
C LEU A 333 57.88 1.97 112.81
N PRO A 334 57.97 3.18 112.23
CA PRO A 334 59.10 4.07 112.46
C PRO A 334 59.19 4.43 113.95
N ASP A 335 60.38 4.27 114.54
CA ASP A 335 60.64 4.37 115.98
C ASP A 335 60.30 5.74 116.61
N SER A 336 59.97 6.75 115.81
CA SER A 336 59.37 7.99 116.31
C SER A 336 58.66 8.80 115.22
N LEU A 337 57.65 9.57 115.64
CA LEU A 337 56.93 10.59 114.85
C LEU A 337 57.87 11.59 114.15
N ALA A 338 59.08 11.77 114.68
CA ALA A 338 60.09 12.65 114.10
C ALA A 338 60.67 12.11 112.79
N ASP A 339 60.75 10.79 112.59
CA ASP A 339 61.25 10.17 111.35
C ASP A 339 60.19 10.20 110.24
N MET A 340 58.92 10.07 110.62
CA MET A 340 57.78 10.24 109.71
C MET A 340 57.72 11.65 109.12
N LEU A 341 58.03 12.68 109.91
CA LEU A 341 58.03 14.08 109.46
C LEU A 341 59.32 14.49 108.72
N ARG A 342 60.45 13.79 108.91
CA ARG A 342 61.70 14.06 108.16
C ARG A 342 61.61 13.66 106.68
N GLY A 343 60.82 12.63 106.35
CA GLY A 343 60.53 12.25 104.96
C GLY A 343 59.78 13.32 104.17
N PHE A 344 58.95 14.13 104.83
CA PHE A 344 58.16 15.18 104.18
C PHE A 344 58.92 16.49 103.92
N ILE A 345 60.08 16.72 104.55
CA ILE A 345 60.75 18.04 104.54
C ILE A 345 61.96 18.11 103.58
N ARG A 346 62.49 16.98 103.08
CA ARG A 346 63.77 16.97 102.33
C ARG A 346 63.70 17.23 100.82
N GLU A 347 62.53 17.47 100.23
CA GLU A 347 62.42 17.83 98.81
C GLU A 347 61.73 19.18 98.62
N ARG A 348 62.41 20.26 99.03
CA ARG A 348 62.12 21.60 98.50
C ARG A 348 63.36 22.22 97.87
N LEU A 349 63.19 22.59 96.60
CA LEU A 349 63.90 23.62 95.84
C LEU A 349 65.27 23.25 95.28
N VAL A 350 65.27 22.65 94.07
CA VAL A 350 66.19 23.11 93.01
C VAL A 350 65.34 23.48 91.80
N ILE A 351 64.99 24.77 91.73
CA ILE A 351 64.53 25.41 90.49
C ILE A 351 65.79 25.77 89.71
N ARG A 352 66.02 25.16 88.54
CA ARG A 352 66.93 25.72 87.53
C ARG A 352 66.13 26.22 86.32
N PRO A 353 66.37 27.46 85.86
CA PRO A 353 65.59 28.08 84.79
C PRO A 353 66.04 27.67 83.38
N LYS A 354 65.03 27.29 82.57
CA LYS A 354 64.69 27.69 81.19
C LYS A 354 65.73 27.71 80.03
N THR A 355 65.39 26.88 79.02
CA THR A 355 65.36 27.11 77.53
C THR A 355 66.66 27.17 76.70
N PRO A 356 66.62 26.95 75.37
CA PRO A 356 65.46 26.84 74.44
C PRO A 356 64.88 25.44 74.25
#